data_AF-A0A1G8FPE3-F1
#
_entry.id   AF-A0A1G8FPE3-F1
#
_cell.length_a   1.000
_cell.length_b   1.000
_cell.length_c   1.000
_cell.angle_alpha   90.00
_cell.angle_beta   90.00
_cell.angle_gamma   90.00
#
_symmetry.space_group_name_H-M   'P 1'
#
loop_
_entity.id
_entity.type
_entity.pdbx_description
1 polymer ?
#
loop_
_entity_poly.entity_id
_entity_poly.type
_entity_poly.pdbx_seq_one_letter_code
_entity_poly.pdbx_strand_id
1 'polypeptide(L)'
;MVLAESSIAPEKSLEHFFIGMNTSTNETFQKKVDMTVQMLTDTLEELSQPYIGLTPEQMHSRLKHLELSSVNGQVWEQVLQDIKKYAVDPAVNVYHPKCMAHLQCPAVLPSVAADLIISALNQSMDSWDQSPAATYIEERLIKYLLDTAGMPETGDGVFTSGGTQSNYMGLQLARDIWCKNYLSHSVQLSGLPKEASRFRLLCSEEAHFTVKKSAAQLGLGEKAVVTVPTNQKKEIDIPSLKKSIELLKKDGLLPIVVVATAGNTDFGSIDSLHEIADIAAAENMWYHVDAAYGGGLFFSQKHAHRLKGIERADSVAVDFHKMLFQSVSCGVFLVKQAEHLAVNNQQAVYLNPKEDETAGNLHLVGKSVQTSRRFDALKLLMTFKHVGINTLGQWIDELVDITNRLYEEISKYNNLEAAVPPSISTIVFRYVPTSNISTEKTDEINRRIKEELFFNGEAALSKTKVQNRQYLKITILHPDAEIAARKKVIASVIEKGKFLEERSLKDE
;
A
#
# COMPACT_ATOMS: atom_id res chain seq x y z
N MET A 1 42.71 8.76 24.17
CA MET A 1 43.18 7.38 24.48
C MET A 1 42.96 6.58 23.21
N VAL A 2 44.03 6.09 22.59
CA VAL A 2 44.01 5.36 21.33
C VAL A 2 43.22 4.07 21.53
N LEU A 3 42.11 3.90 20.81
CA LEU A 3 41.40 2.63 20.74
C LEU A 3 42.29 1.66 19.97
N ALA A 4 42.68 0.57 20.62
CA ALA A 4 43.41 -0.52 19.98
C ALA A 4 42.52 -1.11 18.88
N GLU A 5 43.02 -1.11 17.64
CA GLU A 5 42.47 -1.92 16.55
C GLU A 5 42.58 -3.40 16.98
N SER A 6 41.49 -3.96 17.53
CA SER A 6 41.37 -5.40 17.66
C SER A 6 41.24 -5.97 16.24
N SER A 7 42.31 -6.59 15.76
CA SER A 7 42.32 -7.37 14.51
C SER A 7 41.50 -8.65 14.67
N ILE A 8 40.18 -8.49 14.74
CA ILE A 8 39.24 -9.62 14.68
C ILE A 8 39.21 -10.06 13.21
N ALA A 9 39.77 -11.24 12.93
CA ALA A 9 39.75 -11.82 11.60
C ALA A 9 38.30 -12.12 11.17
N PRO A 10 37.95 -11.98 9.87
CA PRO A 10 36.61 -12.30 9.38
C PRO A 10 36.24 -13.76 9.66
N GLU A 11 34.98 -14.01 10.00
CA GLU A 11 34.42 -15.33 10.30
C GLU A 11 34.61 -16.28 9.11
N LYS A 12 35.02 -17.53 9.34
CA LYS A 12 35.26 -18.52 8.27
C LYS A 12 34.50 -19.84 8.41
N SER A 13 33.85 -20.07 9.54
CA SER A 13 33.09 -21.31 9.78
C SER A 13 31.62 -21.11 9.40
N LEU A 14 31.04 -22.12 8.73
CA LEU A 14 29.61 -22.15 8.35
C LEU A 14 28.67 -21.91 9.54
N GLU A 15 29.08 -22.33 10.74
CA GLU A 15 28.30 -22.15 11.97
C GLU A 15 28.06 -20.67 12.35
N HIS A 16 28.83 -19.74 11.78
CA HIS A 16 28.63 -18.32 12.03
C HIS A 16 27.66 -17.66 11.04
N PHE A 17 27.30 -18.36 9.96
CA PHE A 17 26.52 -17.81 8.84
C PHE A 17 25.10 -18.35 8.75
N PHE A 18 24.81 -19.51 9.34
CA PHE A 18 23.50 -20.14 9.29
C PHE A 18 22.92 -20.36 10.68
N ILE A 19 21.61 -20.16 10.82
CA ILE A 19 20.87 -20.62 12.00
C ILE A 19 20.92 -22.15 11.99
N GLY A 20 21.44 -22.75 13.06
CA GLY A 20 21.66 -24.20 13.17
C GLY A 20 20.93 -24.81 14.37
N MET A 21 21.01 -26.14 14.48
CA MET A 21 20.38 -26.89 15.59
C MET A 21 21.30 -27.04 16.82
N ASN A 22 22.32 -26.20 16.96
CA ASN A 22 23.28 -26.28 18.07
C ASN A 22 23.37 -24.94 18.82
N THR A 23 23.91 -24.99 20.05
CA THR A 23 23.97 -23.82 20.93
C THR A 23 24.83 -22.69 20.36
N SER A 24 25.98 -23.01 19.72
CA SER A 24 26.91 -22.00 19.20
C SER A 24 26.32 -21.18 18.03
N THR A 25 25.60 -21.83 17.11
CA THR A 25 24.91 -21.13 16.00
C THR A 25 23.77 -20.25 16.53
N ASN A 26 23.03 -20.71 17.54
CA ASN A 26 21.96 -19.93 18.17
C ASN A 26 22.48 -18.69 18.93
N GLU A 27 23.60 -18.82 19.66
CA GLU A 27 24.27 -17.69 20.31
C GLU A 27 24.77 -16.67 19.29
N THR A 28 25.32 -17.13 18.17
CA THR A 28 25.78 -16.24 17.08
C THR A 28 24.63 -15.50 16.43
N PHE A 29 23.52 -16.20 16.14
CA PHE A 29 22.29 -15.59 15.64
C PHE A 29 21.78 -14.50 16.59
N GLN A 30 21.64 -14.83 17.88
CA GLN A 30 21.17 -13.89 18.90
C GLN A 30 22.06 -12.65 18.96
N LYS A 31 23.38 -12.82 19.05
CA LYS A 31 24.34 -11.71 19.09
C LYS A 31 24.18 -10.78 17.87
N LYS A 32 24.09 -11.33 16.65
CA LYS A 32 23.96 -10.54 15.43
C LYS A 32 22.63 -9.77 15.37
N VAL A 33 21.54 -10.40 15.82
CA VAL A 33 20.22 -9.77 15.93
C VAL A 33 20.24 -8.66 16.98
N ASP A 34 20.78 -8.90 18.17
CA ASP A 34 20.86 -7.93 19.26
C ASP A 34 21.65 -6.68 18.85
N MET A 35 22.79 -6.85 18.17
CA MET A 35 23.57 -5.73 17.63
C MET A 35 22.78 -4.91 16.59
N THR A 36 21.96 -5.58 15.78
CA THR A 36 21.11 -4.92 14.78
C THR A 36 19.99 -4.13 15.47
N VAL A 37 19.35 -4.71 16.49
CA VAL A 37 18.32 -4.07 17.31
C VAL A 37 18.89 -2.86 18.05
N GLN A 38 20.10 -2.98 18.61
CA GLN A 38 20.77 -1.88 19.28
C GLN A 38 21.03 -0.72 18.33
N MET A 39 21.63 -0.98 17.17
CA MET A 39 21.87 0.04 16.13
C MET A 39 20.58 0.77 15.72
N LEU A 40 19.47 0.03 15.54
CA LEU A 40 18.19 0.61 15.16
C LEU A 40 17.60 1.45 16.29
N THR A 41 17.67 0.98 17.54
CA THR A 41 17.20 1.70 18.73
C THR A 41 17.97 3.01 18.90
N ASP A 42 19.30 2.95 18.89
CA ASP A 42 20.16 4.13 18.98
C ASP A 42 19.81 5.16 17.90
N THR A 43 19.61 4.69 16.67
CA THR A 43 19.25 5.56 15.55
C THR A 43 17.88 6.21 15.75
N LEU A 44 16.87 5.46 16.19
CA LEU A 44 15.52 5.98 16.41
C LEU A 44 15.48 6.99 17.58
N GLU A 45 16.31 6.81 18.60
CA GLU A 45 16.44 7.77 19.72
C GLU A 45 17.13 9.07 19.30
N GLU A 46 18.06 9.01 18.34
CA GLU A 46 18.76 10.19 17.80
C GLU A 46 17.96 10.95 16.73
N LEU A 47 17.05 10.27 16.02
CA LEU A 47 16.29 10.83 14.90
C LEU A 47 15.20 11.81 15.36
N SER A 48 15.50 13.10 15.27
CA SER A 48 14.55 14.21 15.56
C SER A 48 13.80 14.74 14.34
N GLN A 49 14.03 14.18 13.15
CA GLN A 49 13.52 14.68 11.87
C GLN A 49 12.92 13.55 11.01
N PRO A 50 11.94 13.83 10.13
CA PRO A 50 11.40 12.85 9.19
C PRO A 50 12.38 12.47 8.08
N TYR A 51 13.36 13.32 7.78
CA TYR A 51 14.43 13.07 6.81
C TYR A 51 15.60 14.02 7.08
N ILE A 52 16.83 13.54 6.90
CA ILE A 52 18.05 14.33 7.18
C ILE A 52 18.37 15.41 6.13
N GLY A 53 17.52 15.54 5.10
CA GLY A 53 17.56 16.67 4.17
C GLY A 53 18.50 16.54 2.96
N LEU A 54 19.14 15.39 2.75
CA LEU A 54 20.05 15.23 1.61
C LEU A 54 19.31 15.30 0.26
N THR A 55 19.85 16.07 -0.68
CA THR A 55 19.33 16.10 -2.05
C THR A 55 19.66 14.80 -2.80
N PRO A 56 18.98 14.48 -3.91
CA PRO A 56 19.32 13.30 -4.73
C PRO A 56 20.80 13.29 -5.17
N GLU A 57 21.36 14.45 -5.50
CA GLU A 57 22.76 14.57 -5.90
C GLU A 57 23.71 14.31 -4.71
N GLN A 58 23.42 14.87 -3.53
CA GLN A 58 24.20 14.62 -2.33
C GLN A 58 24.14 13.14 -1.91
N MET A 59 22.95 12.53 -2.01
CA MET A 59 22.76 11.10 -1.75
C MET A 59 23.58 10.24 -2.71
N HIS A 60 23.48 10.52 -4.00
CA HIS A 60 24.26 9.82 -5.02
C HIS A 60 25.77 9.96 -4.77
N SER A 61 26.24 11.16 -4.44
CA SER A 61 27.65 11.39 -4.11
C SER A 61 28.08 10.62 -2.86
N ARG A 62 27.23 10.55 -1.82
CA ARG A 62 27.51 9.79 -0.59
C ARG A 62 27.70 8.31 -0.87
N LEU A 63 26.88 7.73 -1.75
CA LEU A 63 26.92 6.30 -2.07
C LEU A 63 28.09 5.89 -2.98
N LYS A 64 28.81 6.82 -3.63
CA LYS A 64 30.01 6.50 -4.43
C LYS A 64 31.13 5.84 -3.62
N HIS A 65 31.13 6.03 -2.31
CA HIS A 65 32.12 5.48 -1.39
C HIS A 65 31.64 4.20 -0.67
N LEU A 66 30.46 3.69 -1.02
CA LEU A 66 29.97 2.42 -0.48
C LEU A 66 30.65 1.26 -1.21
N GLU A 67 31.41 0.45 -0.48
CA GLU A 67 31.91 -0.83 -0.97
C GLU A 67 30.75 -1.82 -1.02
N LEU A 68 30.44 -2.35 -2.21
CA LEU A 68 29.28 -3.24 -2.40
C LEU A 68 29.57 -4.70 -2.04
N SER A 69 30.84 -5.09 -1.96
CA SER A 69 31.26 -6.47 -1.71
C SER A 69 32.68 -6.52 -1.16
N SER A 70 32.95 -7.44 -0.23
CA SER A 70 34.31 -7.77 0.23
C SER A 70 34.73 -9.13 -0.29
N VAL A 71 35.99 -9.25 -0.73
CA VAL A 71 36.59 -10.53 -1.18
C VAL A 71 36.73 -11.53 -0.03
N ASN A 72 37.06 -11.04 1.18
CA ASN A 72 37.37 -11.88 2.33
C ASN A 72 36.30 -11.81 3.43
N GLY A 73 35.16 -11.17 3.16
CA GLY A 73 34.18 -10.79 4.18
C GLY A 73 34.66 -9.62 5.04
N GLN A 74 33.77 -9.15 5.90
CA GLN A 74 34.04 -8.13 6.93
C GLN A 74 33.47 -8.64 8.26
N VAL A 75 33.99 -8.13 9.37
CA VAL A 75 33.37 -8.37 10.68
C VAL A 75 31.98 -7.71 10.73
N TRP A 76 31.04 -8.33 11.43
CA TRP A 76 29.63 -7.93 11.42
C TRP A 76 29.43 -6.47 11.89
N GLU A 77 30.20 -6.05 12.88
CA GLU A 77 30.24 -4.69 13.41
C GLU A 77 30.52 -3.66 12.29
N GLN A 78 31.50 -3.93 11.43
CA GLN A 78 31.87 -3.05 10.33
C GLN A 78 30.76 -2.97 9.28
N VAL A 79 30.15 -4.12 8.96
CA VAL A 79 28.99 -4.18 8.05
C VAL A 79 27.85 -3.33 8.60
N LEU A 80 27.50 -3.48 9.87
CA LEU A 80 26.44 -2.67 10.49
C LEU A 80 26.76 -1.18 10.50
N GLN A 81 28.01 -0.78 10.74
CA GLN A 81 28.41 0.63 10.67
C GLN A 81 28.22 1.22 9.26
N ASP A 82 28.59 0.47 8.22
CA ASP A 82 28.38 0.91 6.83
C ASP A 82 26.88 0.96 6.48
N ILE A 83 26.11 -0.06 6.85
CA ILE A 83 24.65 -0.06 6.64
C ILE A 83 23.98 1.10 7.40
N LYS A 84 24.38 1.38 8.64
CA LYS A 84 23.89 2.55 9.39
C LYS A 84 24.15 3.83 8.61
N LYS A 85 25.40 4.07 8.24
CA LYS A 85 25.84 5.29 7.56
C LYS A 85 25.18 5.53 6.21
N TYR A 86 25.02 4.48 5.41
CA TYR A 86 24.61 4.62 4.00
C TYR A 86 23.14 4.31 3.74
N ALA A 87 22.48 3.54 4.61
CA ALA A 87 21.08 3.13 4.42
C ALA A 87 20.15 3.55 5.57
N VAL A 88 20.56 3.42 6.83
CA VAL A 88 19.67 3.70 7.98
C VAL A 88 19.60 5.19 8.31
N ASP A 89 20.73 5.85 8.53
CA ASP A 89 20.79 7.30 8.85
C ASP A 89 20.09 8.18 7.79
N PRO A 90 20.25 7.93 6.47
CA PRO A 90 19.54 8.69 5.45
C PRO A 90 18.14 8.14 5.13
N ALA A 91 17.58 7.22 5.91
CA ALA A 91 16.24 6.72 5.66
C ALA A 91 15.18 7.80 5.95
N VAL A 92 14.04 7.72 5.26
CA VAL A 92 12.85 8.47 5.66
C VAL A 92 12.29 7.84 6.94
N ASN A 93 12.16 8.64 7.98
CA ASN A 93 11.63 8.20 9.27
C ASN A 93 10.10 8.27 9.27
N VAL A 94 9.47 7.15 8.92
CA VAL A 94 8.00 7.00 8.91
C VAL A 94 7.37 6.96 10.30
N TYR A 95 8.17 6.79 11.35
CA TYR A 95 7.72 6.89 12.74
C TYR A 95 7.70 8.34 13.23
N HIS A 96 8.28 9.28 12.48
CA HIS A 96 8.25 10.67 12.87
C HIS A 96 6.85 11.29 12.64
N PRO A 97 6.22 11.97 13.63
CA PRO A 97 4.89 12.59 13.52
C PRO A 97 4.68 13.54 12.34
N LYS A 98 5.77 14.14 11.83
CA LYS A 98 5.76 15.06 10.67
C LYS A 98 6.06 14.36 9.34
N CYS A 99 6.22 13.04 9.33
CA CYS A 99 6.25 12.25 8.11
C CYS A 99 4.82 11.88 7.72
N MET A 100 4.21 12.66 6.83
CA MET A 100 2.81 12.54 6.45
C MET A 100 2.64 12.54 4.92
N ALA A 101 3.65 12.08 4.18
CA ALA A 101 3.66 12.22 2.74
C ALA A 101 2.76 11.20 2.02
N HIS A 102 3.01 9.91 2.27
CA HIS A 102 2.47 8.81 1.49
C HIS A 102 1.70 7.83 2.38
N LEU A 103 1.08 6.83 1.76
CA LEU A 103 0.39 5.73 2.43
C LEU A 103 1.37 4.71 3.05
N GLN A 104 2.40 5.20 3.72
CA GLN A 104 3.39 4.40 4.42
C GLN A 104 3.22 4.67 5.91
N CYS A 105 2.68 3.69 6.63
CA CYS A 105 2.46 3.78 8.07
C CYS A 105 3.74 3.44 8.86
N PRO A 106 3.85 3.91 10.12
CA PRO A 106 4.72 3.25 11.09
C PRO A 106 4.27 1.80 11.28
N ALA A 107 5.22 0.87 11.33
CA ALA A 107 4.89 -0.54 11.56
C ALA A 107 4.73 -0.81 13.06
N VAL A 108 3.69 -1.56 13.45
CA VAL A 108 3.55 -2.01 14.84
C VAL A 108 4.62 -3.06 15.18
N LEU A 109 5.12 -3.02 16.42
CA LEU A 109 6.12 -3.96 16.93
C LEU A 109 5.81 -5.45 16.66
N PRO A 110 4.58 -5.97 16.87
CA PRO A 110 4.27 -7.37 16.51
C PRO A 110 4.46 -7.69 15.02
N SER A 111 4.28 -6.73 14.11
CA SER A 111 4.55 -6.94 12.68
C SER A 111 6.05 -7.04 12.40
N VAL A 112 6.87 -6.21 13.06
CA VAL A 112 8.34 -6.26 12.95
C VAL A 112 8.89 -7.56 13.56
N ALA A 113 8.36 -7.98 14.71
CA ALA A 113 8.72 -9.25 15.33
C ALA A 113 8.32 -10.45 14.45
N ALA A 114 7.15 -10.38 13.79
CA ALA A 114 6.74 -11.38 12.82
C ALA A 114 7.70 -11.45 11.62
N ASP A 115 8.22 -10.32 11.12
CA ASP A 115 9.23 -10.33 10.05
C ASP A 115 10.50 -11.08 10.47
N LEU A 116 10.94 -10.96 11.72
CA LEU A 116 12.08 -11.73 12.25
C LEU A 116 11.77 -13.23 12.24
N ILE A 117 10.58 -13.64 12.70
CA ILE A 117 10.17 -15.06 12.69
C ILE A 117 10.06 -15.59 11.25
N ILE A 118 9.42 -14.83 10.36
CA ILE A 118 9.26 -15.19 8.94
C ILE A 118 10.64 -15.39 8.30
N SER A 119 11.58 -14.48 8.56
CA SER A 119 12.93 -14.54 7.98
C SER A 119 13.77 -15.66 8.58
N ALA A 120 13.64 -15.92 9.88
CA ALA A 120 14.35 -16.99 10.56
C ALA A 120 13.85 -18.39 10.15
N LEU A 121 12.53 -18.55 9.95
CA LEU A 121 11.94 -19.83 9.54
C LEU A 121 11.95 -20.05 8.02
N ASN A 122 11.95 -18.98 7.24
CA ASN A 122 12.05 -18.97 5.77
C ASN A 122 11.12 -19.98 5.06
N GLN A 123 9.89 -20.16 5.57
CA GLN A 123 8.88 -21.04 4.96
C GLN A 123 8.36 -20.45 3.64
N SER A 124 8.03 -21.32 2.69
CA SER A 124 7.40 -20.97 1.43
C SER A 124 5.92 -21.35 1.45
N MET A 125 5.04 -20.39 1.19
CA MET A 125 3.57 -20.49 1.31
C MET A 125 2.89 -21.07 0.06
N ASP A 126 3.63 -21.67 -0.86
CA ASP A 126 3.09 -22.26 -2.09
C ASP A 126 2.45 -23.63 -1.86
N SER A 127 3.19 -24.57 -1.28
CA SER A 127 2.73 -25.93 -1.01
C SER A 127 2.69 -26.26 0.48
N TRP A 128 1.79 -27.16 0.87
CA TRP A 128 1.57 -27.51 2.26
C TRP A 128 2.83 -28.04 2.97
N ASP A 129 3.61 -28.89 2.32
CA ASP A 129 4.81 -29.52 2.85
C ASP A 129 5.96 -28.53 3.14
N GLN A 130 5.96 -27.36 2.50
CA GLN A 130 6.90 -26.27 2.75
C GLN A 130 6.46 -25.34 3.89
N SER A 131 5.17 -25.33 4.25
CA SER A 131 4.62 -24.44 5.27
C SER A 131 3.38 -25.01 6.01
N PRO A 132 3.45 -26.19 6.68
CA PRO A 132 2.26 -26.95 7.06
C PRO A 132 1.27 -26.20 7.95
N ALA A 133 1.76 -25.64 9.07
CA ALA A 133 0.93 -24.88 9.99
C ALA A 133 0.55 -23.51 9.42
N ALA A 134 1.49 -22.87 8.72
CA ALA A 134 1.32 -21.53 8.17
C ALA A 134 0.21 -21.49 7.10
N THR A 135 0.12 -22.52 6.26
CA THR A 135 -0.92 -22.64 5.23
C THR A 135 -2.34 -22.62 5.82
N TYR A 136 -2.59 -23.42 6.87
CA TYR A 136 -3.90 -23.43 7.54
C TYR A 136 -4.16 -22.16 8.37
N ILE A 137 -3.11 -21.52 8.90
CA ILE A 137 -3.25 -20.21 9.56
C ILE A 137 -3.72 -19.16 8.54
N GLU A 138 -3.10 -19.11 7.36
CA GLU A 138 -3.50 -18.16 6.32
C GLU A 138 -4.94 -18.41 5.88
N GLU A 139 -5.33 -19.66 5.61
CA GLU A 139 -6.72 -20.00 5.25
C GLU A 139 -7.73 -19.52 6.31
N ARG A 140 -7.49 -19.81 7.58
CA ARG A 140 -8.38 -19.35 8.66
C ARG A 140 -8.43 -17.83 8.76
N LEU A 141 -7.31 -17.16 8.55
CA LEU A 141 -7.26 -15.70 8.58
C LEU A 141 -8.00 -15.09 7.39
N ILE A 142 -7.92 -15.68 6.20
CA ILE A 142 -8.72 -15.29 5.03
C ILE A 142 -10.21 -15.42 5.32
N LYS A 143 -10.66 -16.53 5.93
CA LYS A 143 -12.05 -16.70 6.35
C LYS A 143 -12.50 -15.66 7.36
N TYR A 144 -11.66 -15.33 8.34
CA TYR A 144 -11.92 -14.25 9.27
C TYR A 144 -12.05 -12.88 8.58
N LEU A 145 -11.20 -12.60 7.60
CA LEU A 145 -11.23 -11.34 6.84
C LEU A 145 -12.45 -11.23 5.92
N LEU A 146 -12.90 -12.34 5.33
CA LEU A 146 -14.16 -12.38 4.55
C LEU A 146 -15.36 -12.02 5.43
N ASP A 147 -15.48 -12.65 6.60
CA ASP A 147 -16.53 -12.34 7.58
C ASP A 147 -16.46 -10.87 8.03
N THR A 148 -15.26 -10.40 8.34
CA THR A 148 -14.99 -8.99 8.72
C THR A 148 -15.39 -8.00 7.62
N ALA A 149 -15.23 -8.37 6.35
CA ALA A 149 -15.66 -7.56 5.19
C ALA A 149 -17.15 -7.77 4.83
N GLY A 150 -17.87 -8.65 5.54
CA GLY A 150 -19.26 -9.02 5.25
C GLY A 150 -19.45 -9.88 4.00
N MET A 151 -18.38 -10.41 3.42
CA MET A 151 -18.42 -11.23 2.22
C MET A 151 -18.99 -12.63 2.52
N PRO A 152 -19.63 -13.31 1.54
CA PRO A 152 -20.27 -14.60 1.78
C PRO A 152 -19.27 -15.71 2.13
N GLU A 153 -19.73 -16.73 2.88
CA GLU A 153 -18.92 -17.89 3.29
C GLU A 153 -18.34 -18.69 2.12
N THR A 154 -18.98 -18.61 0.95
CA THR A 154 -18.52 -19.20 -0.32
C THR A 154 -17.25 -18.52 -0.87
N GLY A 155 -16.88 -17.37 -0.31
CA GLY A 155 -15.70 -16.62 -0.66
C GLY A 155 -14.40 -17.29 -0.23
N ASP A 156 -13.30 -16.83 -0.81
CA ASP A 156 -11.95 -17.27 -0.50
C ASP A 156 -10.97 -16.12 -0.78
N GLY A 157 -9.68 -16.36 -0.62
CA GLY A 157 -8.67 -15.34 -0.83
C GLY A 157 -7.26 -15.85 -0.66
N VAL A 158 -6.32 -14.93 -0.80
CA VAL A 158 -4.89 -15.20 -0.64
C VAL A 158 -4.16 -13.93 -0.23
N PHE A 159 -3.11 -14.07 0.57
CA PHE A 159 -2.20 -12.95 0.81
C PHE A 159 -1.36 -12.67 -0.44
N THR A 160 -1.11 -11.39 -0.72
CA THR A 160 -0.36 -10.92 -1.88
C THR A 160 0.78 -10.01 -1.44
N SER A 161 1.72 -9.74 -2.35
CA SER A 161 2.78 -8.75 -2.12
C SER A 161 2.25 -7.31 -1.96
N GLY A 162 0.99 -7.05 -2.34
CA GLY A 162 0.30 -5.78 -2.15
C GLY A 162 -0.79 -5.53 -3.19
N GLY A 163 -1.45 -4.39 -3.08
CA GLY A 163 -2.64 -4.03 -3.86
C GLY A 163 -2.40 -3.99 -5.36
N THR A 164 -1.16 -3.81 -5.83
CA THR A 164 -0.83 -3.94 -7.26
C THR A 164 -1.11 -5.36 -7.77
N GLN A 165 -0.67 -6.37 -7.03
CA GLN A 165 -0.92 -7.77 -7.38
C GLN A 165 -2.40 -8.11 -7.17
N SER A 166 -3.02 -7.66 -6.08
CA SER A 166 -4.44 -7.91 -5.82
C SER A 166 -5.35 -7.32 -6.91
N ASN A 167 -5.08 -6.07 -7.34
CA ASN A 167 -5.81 -5.45 -8.45
C ASN A 167 -5.58 -6.18 -9.78
N TYR A 168 -4.35 -6.61 -10.06
CA TYR A 168 -4.05 -7.43 -11.24
C TYR A 168 -4.87 -8.72 -11.24
N MET A 169 -4.90 -9.44 -10.11
CA MET A 169 -5.70 -10.65 -9.95
C MET A 169 -7.19 -10.35 -10.13
N GLY A 170 -7.71 -9.28 -9.53
CA GLY A 170 -9.11 -8.87 -9.70
C GLY A 170 -9.50 -8.69 -11.18
N LEU A 171 -8.66 -8.00 -11.95
CA LEU A 171 -8.89 -7.76 -13.37
C LEU A 171 -8.63 -8.99 -14.25
N GLN A 172 -7.69 -9.85 -13.87
CA GLN A 172 -7.44 -11.14 -14.50
C GLN A 172 -8.68 -12.03 -14.38
N LEU A 173 -9.21 -12.18 -13.16
CA LEU A 173 -10.41 -12.98 -12.91
C LEU A 173 -11.61 -12.42 -13.67
N ALA A 174 -11.80 -11.09 -13.63
CA ALA A 174 -12.87 -10.44 -14.39
C ALA A 174 -12.80 -10.80 -15.89
N ARG A 175 -11.61 -10.71 -16.51
CA ARG A 175 -11.41 -11.05 -17.92
C ARG A 175 -11.70 -12.52 -18.21
N ASP A 176 -11.11 -13.42 -17.44
CA ASP A 176 -11.13 -14.85 -17.73
C ASP A 176 -12.51 -15.45 -17.48
N ILE A 177 -13.18 -15.02 -16.40
CA ILE A 177 -14.54 -15.46 -16.07
C ILE A 177 -15.55 -14.88 -17.07
N TRP A 178 -15.38 -13.63 -17.49
CA TRP A 178 -16.22 -13.05 -18.54
C TRP A 178 -16.07 -13.82 -19.86
N CYS A 179 -14.84 -14.13 -20.27
CA CYS A 179 -14.59 -14.93 -21.48
C CYS A 179 -15.20 -16.34 -21.37
N LYS A 180 -15.07 -16.99 -20.21
CA LYS A 180 -15.66 -18.32 -19.96
C LYS A 180 -17.18 -18.26 -20.06
N ASN A 181 -17.82 -17.31 -19.39
CA ASN A 181 -19.27 -17.25 -19.25
C ASN A 181 -19.98 -16.74 -20.51
N TYR A 182 -19.40 -15.77 -21.22
CA TYR A 182 -20.04 -15.10 -22.35
C TYR A 182 -19.52 -15.53 -23.72
N LEU A 183 -18.31 -16.07 -23.80
CA LEU A 183 -17.70 -16.52 -25.07
C LEU A 183 -17.39 -18.02 -25.10
N SER A 184 -17.60 -18.75 -23.99
CA SER A 184 -17.18 -20.15 -23.85
C SER A 184 -15.69 -20.36 -24.19
N HIS A 185 -14.85 -19.37 -23.84
CA HIS A 185 -13.44 -19.32 -24.22
C HIS A 185 -12.52 -19.36 -22.99
N SER A 186 -11.52 -20.25 -22.99
CA SER A 186 -10.51 -20.32 -21.94
C SER A 186 -9.30 -19.46 -22.29
N VAL A 187 -9.12 -18.34 -21.60
CA VAL A 187 -7.94 -17.48 -21.79
C VAL A 187 -6.66 -18.18 -21.33
N GLN A 188 -6.74 -18.94 -20.24
CA GLN A 188 -5.63 -19.71 -19.70
C GLN A 188 -5.05 -20.70 -20.73
N LEU A 189 -5.90 -21.38 -21.51
CA LEU A 189 -5.48 -22.40 -22.48
C LEU A 189 -5.21 -21.84 -23.89
N SER A 190 -5.97 -20.84 -24.32
CA SER A 190 -6.01 -20.40 -25.72
C SER A 190 -5.61 -18.94 -25.93
N GLY A 191 -5.18 -18.24 -24.88
CA GLY A 191 -4.86 -16.81 -24.95
C GLY A 191 -6.11 -15.94 -25.13
N LEU A 192 -5.93 -14.68 -25.53
CA LEU A 192 -7.05 -13.75 -25.68
C LEU A 192 -7.98 -14.13 -26.84
N PRO A 193 -9.32 -14.03 -26.67
CA PRO A 193 -10.26 -14.23 -27.77
C PRO A 193 -10.21 -13.07 -28.78
N LYS A 194 -10.78 -13.27 -29.97
CA LYS A 194 -10.82 -12.24 -31.03
C LYS A 194 -11.57 -10.97 -30.61
N GLU A 195 -12.50 -11.08 -29.67
CA GLU A 195 -13.28 -9.97 -29.12
C GLU A 195 -12.49 -9.10 -28.12
N ALA A 196 -11.30 -9.53 -27.67
CA ALA A 196 -10.59 -8.87 -26.57
C ALA A 196 -10.31 -7.38 -26.79
N SER A 197 -10.11 -6.95 -28.06
CA SER A 197 -9.93 -5.55 -28.42
C SER A 197 -11.14 -4.65 -28.11
N ARG A 198 -12.31 -5.25 -27.90
CA ARG A 198 -13.58 -4.56 -27.55
C ARG A 198 -13.80 -4.50 -26.04
N PHE A 199 -13.04 -5.23 -25.22
CA PHE A 199 -13.22 -5.23 -23.77
C PHE A 199 -12.90 -3.85 -23.18
N ARG A 200 -13.69 -3.44 -22.20
CA ARG A 200 -13.54 -2.16 -21.50
C ARG A 200 -13.61 -2.36 -20.00
N LEU A 201 -12.65 -1.74 -19.30
CA LEU A 201 -12.50 -1.75 -17.86
C LEU A 201 -12.81 -0.34 -17.36
N LEU A 202 -13.88 -0.18 -16.59
CA LEU A 202 -14.30 1.13 -16.09
C LEU A 202 -13.72 1.37 -14.70
N CYS A 203 -13.20 2.57 -14.46
CA CYS A 203 -12.75 3.00 -13.14
C CYS A 203 -12.90 4.52 -13.00
N SER A 204 -12.76 5.05 -11.79
CA SER A 204 -12.65 6.50 -11.58
C SER A 204 -11.48 7.10 -12.36
N GLU A 205 -11.57 8.37 -12.76
CA GLU A 205 -10.41 9.16 -13.20
C GLU A 205 -9.37 9.34 -12.08
N GLU A 206 -9.78 9.23 -10.81
CA GLU A 206 -8.92 9.25 -9.62
C GLU A 206 -8.50 7.83 -9.17
N ALA A 207 -8.84 6.79 -9.94
CA ALA A 207 -8.46 5.41 -9.61
C ALA A 207 -6.95 5.23 -9.67
N HIS A 208 -6.43 4.29 -8.89
CA HIS A 208 -5.01 4.00 -8.87
C HIS A 208 -4.54 3.51 -10.25
N PHE A 209 -3.33 3.93 -10.65
CA PHE A 209 -2.78 3.62 -11.98
C PHE A 209 -2.60 2.12 -12.26
N THR A 210 -2.72 1.27 -11.23
CA THR A 210 -2.68 -0.20 -11.34
C THR A 210 -3.75 -0.75 -12.26
N VAL A 211 -4.89 -0.08 -12.46
CA VAL A 211 -5.91 -0.52 -13.41
C VAL A 211 -5.34 -0.51 -14.84
N LYS A 212 -4.71 0.60 -15.25
CA LYS A 212 -4.05 0.73 -16.56
C LYS A 212 -2.86 -0.22 -16.70
N LYS A 213 -2.03 -0.31 -15.67
CA LYS A 213 -0.89 -1.24 -15.63
C LYS A 213 -1.34 -2.69 -15.81
N SER A 214 -2.39 -3.10 -15.10
CA SER A 214 -2.95 -4.45 -15.20
C SER A 214 -3.57 -4.71 -16.57
N ALA A 215 -4.32 -3.76 -17.13
CA ALA A 215 -4.86 -3.89 -18.49
C ALA A 215 -3.76 -4.09 -19.55
N ALA A 216 -2.63 -3.38 -19.43
CA ALA A 216 -1.47 -3.57 -20.29
C ALA A 216 -0.84 -4.97 -20.09
N GLN A 217 -0.62 -5.40 -18.85
CA GLN A 217 -0.06 -6.72 -18.52
C GLN A 217 -0.97 -7.88 -18.97
N LEU A 218 -2.29 -7.70 -18.94
CA LEU A 218 -3.29 -8.67 -19.38
C LEU A 218 -3.44 -8.72 -20.90
N GLY A 219 -2.67 -7.94 -21.67
CA GLY A 219 -2.70 -7.90 -23.14
C GLY A 219 -3.87 -7.12 -23.74
N LEU A 220 -4.62 -6.35 -22.93
CA LEU A 220 -5.75 -5.53 -23.38
C LEU A 220 -5.31 -4.11 -23.79
N GLY A 221 -4.17 -3.66 -23.24
CA GLY A 221 -3.62 -2.32 -23.45
C GLY A 221 -4.33 -1.23 -22.62
N GLU A 222 -3.64 -0.12 -22.36
CA GLU A 222 -4.19 0.95 -21.50
C GLU A 222 -5.46 1.61 -22.08
N LYS A 223 -5.63 1.57 -23.42
CA LYS A 223 -6.83 2.09 -24.09
C LYS A 223 -8.10 1.27 -23.80
N ALA A 224 -7.97 0.09 -23.21
CA ALA A 224 -9.12 -0.67 -22.72
C ALA A 224 -9.69 -0.07 -21.43
N VAL A 225 -8.92 0.76 -20.71
CA VAL A 225 -9.39 1.43 -19.48
C VAL A 225 -10.15 2.70 -19.85
N VAL A 226 -11.39 2.80 -19.36
CA VAL A 226 -12.26 3.97 -19.52
C VAL A 226 -12.41 4.62 -18.15
N THR A 227 -11.82 5.81 -18.02
CA THR A 227 -11.93 6.62 -16.80
C THR A 227 -13.26 7.35 -16.77
N VAL A 228 -13.98 7.24 -15.67
CA VAL A 228 -15.25 7.91 -15.41
C VAL A 228 -14.99 9.16 -14.56
N PRO A 229 -15.57 10.32 -14.93
CA PRO A 229 -15.45 11.54 -14.15
C PRO A 229 -15.87 11.39 -12.70
N THR A 230 -15.28 12.21 -11.83
CA THR A 230 -15.66 12.27 -10.42
C THR A 230 -16.64 13.40 -10.09
N ASN A 231 -17.40 13.21 -9.00
CA ASN A 231 -18.21 14.25 -8.39
C ASN A 231 -17.32 15.22 -7.54
N GLN A 232 -17.95 16.20 -6.88
CA GLN A 232 -17.25 17.18 -6.06
C GLN A 232 -16.50 16.58 -4.85
N LYS A 233 -16.82 15.35 -4.44
CA LYS A 233 -16.16 14.61 -3.36
C LYS A 233 -15.06 13.67 -3.88
N LYS A 234 -14.74 13.72 -5.18
CA LYS A 234 -13.76 12.83 -5.82
C LYS A 234 -14.17 11.35 -5.81
N GLU A 235 -15.48 11.09 -5.80
CA GLU A 235 -16.09 9.78 -5.95
C GLU A 235 -16.56 9.63 -7.40
N ILE A 236 -16.67 8.41 -7.95
CA ILE A 236 -17.26 8.18 -9.28
C ILE A 236 -18.62 8.88 -9.38
N ASP A 237 -18.80 9.70 -10.42
CA ASP A 237 -20.10 10.29 -10.74
C ASP A 237 -21.02 9.23 -11.34
N ILE A 238 -22.05 8.82 -10.58
CA ILE A 238 -22.97 7.74 -10.95
C ILE A 238 -23.69 8.00 -12.30
N PRO A 239 -24.23 9.21 -12.58
CA PRO A 239 -24.77 9.52 -13.90
C PRO A 239 -23.75 9.34 -15.03
N SER A 240 -22.51 9.78 -14.85
CA SER A 240 -21.44 9.62 -15.82
C SER A 240 -21.04 8.16 -16.02
N LEU A 241 -21.06 7.32 -14.98
CA LEU A 241 -20.83 5.88 -15.09
C LEU A 241 -21.88 5.23 -16.01
N LYS A 242 -23.18 5.47 -15.73
CA LYS A 242 -24.29 4.94 -16.55
C LYS A 242 -24.17 5.37 -18.01
N LYS A 243 -23.96 6.67 -18.25
CA LYS A 243 -23.77 7.22 -19.59
C LYS A 243 -22.57 6.60 -20.32
N SER A 244 -21.47 6.38 -19.61
CA SER A 244 -20.27 5.75 -20.18
C SER A 244 -20.57 4.32 -20.64
N ILE A 245 -21.27 3.53 -19.82
CA ILE A 245 -21.67 2.15 -20.15
C ILE A 245 -22.60 2.14 -21.38
N GLU A 246 -23.60 3.01 -21.43
CA GLU A 246 -24.53 3.14 -22.56
C GLU A 246 -23.79 3.46 -23.87
N LEU A 247 -22.87 4.42 -23.85
CA LEU A 247 -22.06 4.80 -25.01
C LEU A 247 -21.16 3.65 -25.48
N LEU A 248 -20.48 2.97 -24.56
CA LEU A 248 -19.65 1.81 -24.89
C LEU A 248 -20.47 0.71 -25.58
N LYS A 249 -21.65 0.38 -25.04
CA LYS A 249 -22.54 -0.61 -25.65
C LYS A 249 -23.03 -0.18 -27.04
N LYS A 250 -23.37 1.10 -27.22
CA LYS A 250 -23.77 1.66 -28.52
C LYS A 250 -22.66 1.53 -29.57
N ASP A 251 -21.41 1.69 -29.17
CA ASP A 251 -20.23 1.55 -30.04
C ASP A 251 -19.80 0.09 -30.24
N GLY A 252 -20.60 -0.88 -29.76
CA GLY A 252 -20.30 -2.30 -29.84
C GLY A 252 -19.13 -2.72 -28.95
N LEU A 253 -18.73 -1.91 -27.98
CA LEU A 253 -17.71 -2.23 -26.98
C LEU A 253 -18.32 -3.00 -25.82
N LEU A 254 -17.48 -3.73 -25.10
CA LEU A 254 -17.88 -4.71 -24.10
C LEU A 254 -17.37 -4.25 -22.73
N PRO A 255 -18.15 -3.49 -21.95
CA PRO A 255 -17.80 -3.21 -20.56
C PRO A 255 -17.87 -4.53 -19.76
N ILE A 256 -16.73 -4.99 -19.25
CA ILE A 256 -16.63 -6.31 -18.58
C ILE A 256 -16.42 -6.19 -17.06
N VAL A 257 -15.89 -5.05 -16.60
CA VAL A 257 -15.57 -4.81 -15.19
C VAL A 257 -15.72 -3.33 -14.85
N VAL A 258 -16.21 -3.07 -13.65
CA VAL A 258 -16.11 -1.76 -12.99
C VAL A 258 -15.26 -1.92 -11.72
N VAL A 259 -14.23 -1.09 -11.62
CA VAL A 259 -13.37 -0.97 -10.44
C VAL A 259 -13.84 0.24 -9.64
N ALA A 260 -14.48 -0.02 -8.50
CA ALA A 260 -14.74 1.01 -7.50
C ALA A 260 -13.55 1.12 -6.54
N THR A 261 -13.24 2.33 -6.09
CA THR A 261 -12.16 2.59 -5.15
C THR A 261 -12.73 2.97 -3.78
N ALA A 262 -12.40 2.19 -2.77
CA ALA A 262 -12.68 2.49 -1.37
C ALA A 262 -11.44 3.12 -0.72
N GLY A 263 -11.31 4.43 -0.89
CA GLY A 263 -10.15 5.20 -0.45
C GLY A 263 -9.13 5.39 -1.57
N ASN A 264 -9.34 6.37 -2.44
CA ASN A 264 -8.35 6.67 -3.48
C ASN A 264 -7.05 7.23 -2.88
N THR A 265 -5.97 7.19 -3.67
CA THR A 265 -4.61 7.46 -3.17
C THR A 265 -4.37 8.93 -2.81
N ASP A 266 -5.12 9.84 -3.43
CA ASP A 266 -4.88 11.28 -3.29
C ASP A 266 -5.81 11.96 -2.31
N PHE A 267 -7.11 11.65 -2.33
CA PHE A 267 -8.11 12.30 -1.50
C PHE A 267 -8.62 11.38 -0.39
N GLY A 268 -8.34 10.07 -0.47
CA GLY A 268 -8.95 9.09 0.40
C GLY A 268 -10.46 8.95 0.19
N SER A 269 -11.02 9.47 -0.90
CA SER A 269 -12.46 9.38 -1.17
C SER A 269 -12.90 7.94 -1.44
N ILE A 270 -14.13 7.64 -1.06
CA ILE A 270 -14.73 6.31 -1.16
C ILE A 270 -15.88 6.42 -2.15
N ASP A 271 -15.80 5.69 -3.26
CA ASP A 271 -16.87 5.64 -4.24
C ASP A 271 -18.19 5.13 -3.63
N SER A 272 -19.33 5.46 -4.24
CA SER A 272 -20.65 4.97 -3.81
C SER A 272 -20.81 3.47 -4.10
N LEU A 273 -20.17 2.64 -3.27
CA LEU A 273 -19.99 1.19 -3.49
C LEU A 273 -21.31 0.47 -3.76
N HIS A 274 -22.34 0.74 -2.96
CA HIS A 274 -23.66 0.14 -3.15
C HIS A 274 -24.30 0.46 -4.51
N GLU A 275 -24.24 1.72 -4.95
CA GLU A 275 -24.81 2.13 -6.24
C GLU A 275 -24.03 1.55 -7.42
N ILE A 276 -22.70 1.47 -7.31
CA ILE A 276 -21.86 0.82 -8.32
C ILE A 276 -22.16 -0.68 -8.38
N ALA A 277 -22.36 -1.33 -7.24
CA ALA A 277 -22.75 -2.74 -7.17
C ALA A 277 -24.10 -3.01 -7.86
N ASP A 278 -25.08 -2.11 -7.71
CA ASP A 278 -26.37 -2.19 -8.41
C ASP A 278 -26.20 -2.09 -9.92
N ILE A 279 -25.37 -1.15 -10.38
CA ILE A 279 -25.07 -0.97 -11.81
C ILE A 279 -24.31 -2.18 -12.36
N ALA A 280 -23.27 -2.65 -11.68
CA ALA A 280 -22.47 -3.79 -12.13
C ALA A 280 -23.35 -5.05 -12.30
N ALA A 281 -24.24 -5.32 -11.34
CA ALA A 281 -25.18 -6.42 -11.41
C ALA A 281 -26.17 -6.28 -12.59
N ALA A 282 -26.77 -5.08 -12.77
CA ALA A 282 -27.70 -4.82 -13.88
C ALA A 282 -27.03 -4.95 -15.26
N GLU A 283 -25.75 -4.61 -15.35
CA GLU A 283 -24.98 -4.57 -16.59
C GLU A 283 -24.17 -5.86 -16.84
N ASN A 284 -24.27 -6.85 -15.94
CA ASN A 284 -23.51 -8.11 -15.97
C ASN A 284 -21.99 -7.90 -16.02
N MET A 285 -21.52 -6.89 -15.31
CA MET A 285 -20.10 -6.56 -15.18
C MET A 285 -19.54 -7.14 -13.88
N TRP A 286 -18.27 -7.53 -13.92
CA TRP A 286 -17.53 -7.84 -12.70
C TRP A 286 -17.42 -6.58 -11.82
N TYR A 287 -17.73 -6.72 -10.53
CA TYR A 287 -17.60 -5.66 -9.54
C TYR A 287 -16.35 -5.87 -8.70
N HIS A 288 -15.28 -5.12 -8.99
CA HIS A 288 -14.04 -5.14 -8.21
C HIS A 288 -13.98 -3.91 -7.31
N VAL A 289 -13.60 -4.11 -6.03
CA VAL A 289 -13.35 -3.02 -5.10
C VAL A 289 -11.86 -2.97 -4.75
N ASP A 290 -11.19 -1.88 -5.15
CA ASP A 290 -9.87 -1.53 -4.65
C ASP A 290 -10.04 -0.83 -3.29
N ALA A 291 -9.92 -1.59 -2.21
CA ALA A 291 -9.92 -1.12 -0.84
C ALA A 291 -8.50 -1.14 -0.25
N ALA A 292 -7.47 -0.97 -1.08
CA ALA A 292 -6.08 -1.08 -0.61
C ALA A 292 -5.80 -0.10 0.53
N TYR A 293 -6.32 1.13 0.45
CA TYR A 293 -6.24 2.10 1.54
C TYR A 293 -7.41 1.96 2.53
N GLY A 294 -8.65 2.06 2.06
CA GLY A 294 -9.82 2.13 2.93
C GLY A 294 -10.20 0.82 3.64
N GLY A 295 -9.60 -0.32 3.27
CA GLY A 295 -9.87 -1.60 3.93
C GLY A 295 -9.44 -1.65 5.40
N GLY A 296 -8.65 -0.69 5.90
CA GLY A 296 -8.46 -0.51 7.34
C GLY A 296 -9.78 -0.23 8.08
N LEU A 297 -10.73 0.45 7.43
CA LEU A 297 -12.02 0.82 8.06
C LEU A 297 -12.89 -0.38 8.45
N PHE A 298 -12.60 -1.61 7.99
CA PHE A 298 -13.34 -2.79 8.46
C PHE A 298 -13.30 -2.94 9.99
N PHE A 299 -12.20 -2.52 10.61
CA PHE A 299 -12.00 -2.64 12.06
C PHE A 299 -12.51 -1.44 12.85
N SER A 300 -12.92 -0.36 12.16
CA SER A 300 -13.43 0.86 12.78
C SER A 300 -14.87 0.70 13.24
N GLN A 301 -15.16 1.10 14.48
CA GLN A 301 -16.52 1.07 15.01
C GLN A 301 -17.35 2.25 14.50
N LYS A 302 -16.72 3.40 14.23
CA LYS A 302 -17.41 4.62 13.77
C LYS A 302 -17.58 4.70 12.27
N HIS A 303 -16.66 4.13 11.49
CA HIS A 303 -16.52 4.43 10.06
C HIS A 303 -16.65 3.22 9.13
N ALA A 304 -16.75 1.98 9.65
CA ALA A 304 -16.97 0.78 8.81
C ALA A 304 -18.18 0.92 7.86
N HIS A 305 -19.24 1.62 8.28
CA HIS A 305 -20.44 1.87 7.46
C HIS A 305 -20.15 2.58 6.12
N ARG A 306 -19.01 3.27 6.00
CA ARG A 306 -18.59 3.93 4.75
C ARG A 306 -18.22 2.92 3.65
N LEU A 307 -17.94 1.67 4.02
CA LEU A 307 -17.63 0.58 3.08
C LEU A 307 -18.86 -0.23 2.67
N LYS A 308 -20.07 0.18 3.06
CA LYS A 308 -21.31 -0.53 2.70
C LYS A 308 -21.45 -0.69 1.19
N GLY A 309 -21.64 -1.93 0.74
CA GLY A 309 -21.65 -2.35 -0.66
C GLY A 309 -20.48 -3.25 -1.02
N ILE A 310 -19.39 -3.24 -0.23
CA ILE A 310 -18.22 -4.08 -0.46
C ILE A 310 -18.51 -5.58 -0.33
N GLU A 311 -19.48 -5.95 0.52
CA GLU A 311 -19.95 -7.32 0.70
C GLU A 311 -20.51 -7.94 -0.59
N ARG A 312 -20.87 -7.10 -1.56
CA ARG A 312 -21.43 -7.50 -2.85
C ARG A 312 -20.37 -7.70 -3.93
N ALA A 313 -19.14 -7.23 -3.71
CA ALA A 313 -18.04 -7.27 -4.67
C ALA A 313 -17.69 -8.70 -5.07
N ASP A 314 -17.38 -8.90 -6.35
CA ASP A 314 -16.88 -10.18 -6.86
C ASP A 314 -15.42 -10.40 -6.42
N SER A 315 -14.66 -9.32 -6.26
CA SER A 315 -13.34 -9.34 -5.63
C SER A 315 -12.96 -8.04 -4.94
N VAL A 316 -12.10 -8.13 -3.92
CA VAL A 316 -11.63 -7.01 -3.10
C VAL A 316 -10.11 -7.07 -2.96
N ALA A 317 -9.44 -5.93 -3.14
CA ALA A 317 -8.02 -5.75 -2.83
C ALA A 317 -7.86 -4.94 -1.54
N VAL A 318 -6.97 -5.36 -0.63
CA VAL A 318 -6.71 -4.68 0.66
C VAL A 318 -5.21 -4.65 0.96
N ASP A 319 -4.68 -3.53 1.48
CA ASP A 319 -3.29 -3.43 1.96
C ASP A 319 -3.25 -3.08 3.45
N PHE A 320 -3.01 -4.07 4.30
CA PHE A 320 -2.84 -3.86 5.74
C PHE A 320 -1.52 -3.17 6.09
N HIS A 321 -0.55 -3.16 5.17
CA HIS A 321 0.65 -2.35 5.27
C HIS A 321 0.42 -0.84 4.99
N LYS A 322 -0.85 -0.41 4.88
CA LYS A 322 -1.25 1.00 4.85
C LYS A 322 -1.99 1.37 6.14
N MET A 323 -3.31 1.15 6.21
CA MET A 323 -4.15 1.67 7.29
C MET A 323 -4.28 0.72 8.50
N LEU A 324 -3.48 -0.34 8.55
CA LEU A 324 -3.44 -1.30 9.66
C LEU A 324 -2.02 -1.57 10.18
N PHE A 325 -1.10 -0.64 9.91
CA PHE A 325 0.21 -0.54 10.54
C PHE A 325 1.11 -1.76 10.36
N GLN A 326 0.90 -2.57 9.32
CA GLN A 326 1.78 -3.70 9.03
C GLN A 326 3.03 -3.26 8.26
N SER A 327 4.14 -3.94 8.48
CA SER A 327 5.33 -3.78 7.63
C SER A 327 5.05 -4.32 6.22
N VAL A 328 5.67 -3.70 5.21
CA VAL A 328 5.55 -4.14 3.82
C VAL A 328 6.29 -5.48 3.63
N SER A 329 5.75 -6.47 2.92
CA SER A 329 4.40 -6.57 2.36
C SER A 329 3.38 -7.10 3.36
N CYS A 330 2.12 -6.73 3.15
CA CYS A 330 0.95 -7.32 3.82
C CYS A 330 -0.30 -6.92 3.01
N GLY A 331 -0.47 -7.53 1.84
CA GLY A 331 -1.64 -7.35 0.97
C GLY A 331 -2.55 -8.57 1.05
N VAL A 332 -3.83 -8.37 0.78
CA VAL A 332 -4.83 -9.45 0.69
C VAL A 332 -5.67 -9.26 -0.56
N PHE A 333 -6.02 -10.36 -1.20
CA PHE A 333 -7.00 -10.43 -2.27
C PHE A 333 -8.11 -11.38 -1.85
N LEU A 334 -9.35 -10.89 -1.87
CA LEU A 334 -10.56 -11.66 -1.54
C LEU A 334 -11.43 -11.81 -2.78
N VAL A 335 -12.11 -12.95 -2.89
CA VAL A 335 -13.12 -13.21 -3.92
C VAL A 335 -14.41 -13.68 -3.28
N LYS A 336 -15.53 -13.38 -3.93
CA LYS A 336 -16.87 -13.78 -3.49
C LYS A 336 -17.14 -15.28 -3.62
N GLN A 337 -16.48 -15.93 -4.58
CA GLN A 337 -16.61 -17.37 -4.83
C GLN A 337 -15.23 -17.98 -4.96
N ALA A 338 -14.95 -19.01 -4.16
CA ALA A 338 -13.66 -19.71 -4.17
C ALA A 338 -13.29 -20.23 -5.57
N GLU A 339 -14.28 -20.70 -6.34
CA GLU A 339 -14.12 -21.19 -7.71
C GLU A 339 -13.55 -20.16 -8.68
N HIS A 340 -13.66 -18.86 -8.38
CA HIS A 340 -13.07 -17.81 -9.22
C HIS A 340 -11.54 -17.90 -9.21
N LEU A 341 -10.92 -18.31 -8.09
CA LEU A 341 -9.47 -18.47 -8.00
C LEU A 341 -8.94 -19.63 -8.84
N ALA A 342 -9.79 -20.58 -9.25
CA ALA A 342 -9.39 -21.72 -10.06
C ALA A 342 -8.82 -21.33 -11.43
N VAL A 343 -9.05 -20.10 -11.90
CA VAL A 343 -8.40 -19.53 -13.10
C VAL A 343 -6.86 -19.51 -12.96
N ASN A 344 -6.35 -19.39 -11.73
CA ASN A 344 -4.92 -19.42 -11.44
C ASN A 344 -4.38 -20.84 -11.23
N ASN A 345 -5.25 -21.86 -11.13
CA ASN A 345 -4.80 -23.21 -10.88
C ASN A 345 -4.13 -23.78 -12.12
N GLN A 346 -2.80 -23.95 -12.03
CA GLN A 346 -2.03 -24.80 -12.92
C GLN A 346 -1.50 -25.97 -12.09
N GLN A 347 -1.86 -27.18 -12.50
CA GLN A 347 -1.37 -28.38 -11.83
C GLN A 347 0.06 -28.66 -12.24
N ALA A 348 0.97 -28.60 -11.28
CA ALA A 348 2.35 -29.00 -11.43
C ALA A 348 2.60 -30.21 -10.52
N VAL A 349 3.06 -31.31 -11.12
CA VAL A 349 3.28 -32.61 -10.45
C VAL A 349 4.19 -32.50 -9.21
N TYR A 350 5.08 -31.50 -9.17
CA TYR A 350 6.02 -31.29 -8.07
C TYR A 350 5.57 -30.24 -7.02
N LEU A 351 4.45 -29.53 -7.22
CA LEU A 351 3.98 -28.46 -6.31
C LEU A 351 2.58 -28.73 -5.74
N ASN A 352 1.66 -29.20 -6.56
CA ASN A 352 0.26 -29.48 -6.20
C ASN A 352 -0.23 -30.71 -6.99
N PRO A 353 0.33 -31.92 -6.72
CA PRO A 353 -0.13 -33.13 -7.37
C PRO A 353 -1.60 -33.40 -7.00
N LYS A 354 -2.35 -33.96 -7.95
CA LYS A 354 -3.79 -34.24 -7.76
C LYS A 354 -4.04 -35.16 -6.57
N GLU A 355 -3.13 -36.10 -6.34
CA GLU A 355 -3.17 -37.06 -5.25
C GLU A 355 -3.21 -36.36 -3.90
N ASP A 356 -2.42 -35.30 -3.71
CA ASP A 356 -2.37 -34.51 -2.48
C ASP A 356 -3.66 -33.72 -2.26
N GLU A 357 -4.18 -33.06 -3.31
CA GLU A 357 -5.48 -32.37 -3.26
C GLU A 357 -6.61 -33.35 -2.90
N THR A 358 -6.61 -34.56 -3.48
CA THR A 358 -7.58 -35.61 -3.15
C THR A 358 -7.42 -36.18 -1.74
N ALA A 359 -6.20 -36.13 -1.18
CA ALA A 359 -5.92 -36.49 0.21
C ALA A 359 -6.29 -35.37 1.21
N GLY A 360 -6.74 -34.22 0.72
CA GLY A 360 -7.17 -33.08 1.53
C GLY A 360 -6.04 -32.10 1.89
N ASN A 361 -4.87 -32.21 1.25
CA ASN A 361 -3.79 -31.25 1.45
C ASN A 361 -4.14 -29.91 0.78
N LEU A 362 -3.95 -28.82 1.52
CA LEU A 362 -4.20 -27.48 1.03
C LEU A 362 -2.94 -26.88 0.40
N HIS A 363 -2.93 -26.65 -0.91
CA HIS A 363 -1.88 -25.90 -1.60
C HIS A 363 -2.38 -24.50 -1.95
N LEU A 364 -1.67 -23.45 -1.52
CA LEU A 364 -2.11 -22.07 -1.79
C LEU A 364 -1.65 -21.55 -3.15
N VAL A 365 -0.67 -22.21 -3.79
CA VAL A 365 -0.16 -21.83 -5.12
C VAL A 365 -1.27 -21.72 -6.16
N GLY A 366 -2.27 -22.61 -6.14
CA GLY A 366 -3.39 -22.59 -7.07
C GLY A 366 -4.32 -21.38 -6.92
N LYS A 367 -4.21 -20.62 -5.82
CA LYS A 367 -4.97 -19.38 -5.55
C LYS A 367 -4.20 -18.13 -5.95
N SER A 368 -2.89 -18.24 -6.20
CA SER A 368 -1.96 -17.13 -6.33
C SER A 368 -1.41 -17.02 -7.75
N VAL A 369 -0.96 -15.82 -8.11
CA VAL A 369 -0.13 -15.59 -9.32
C VAL A 369 1.37 -15.71 -9.02
N GLN A 370 1.72 -15.95 -7.76
CA GLN A 370 3.07 -16.23 -7.29
C GLN A 370 3.19 -17.71 -6.91
N THR A 371 4.36 -18.29 -7.18
CA THR A 371 4.79 -19.56 -6.59
C THR A 371 5.32 -19.29 -5.18
N SER A 372 6.64 -19.24 -4.97
CA SER A 372 7.20 -18.98 -3.64
C SER A 372 6.75 -17.64 -3.09
N ARG A 373 6.19 -17.66 -1.89
CA ARG A 373 5.74 -16.47 -1.17
C ARG A 373 5.98 -16.63 0.32
N ARG A 374 6.23 -15.52 0.99
CA ARG A 374 6.46 -15.44 2.43
C ARG A 374 5.16 -15.52 3.25
N PHE A 375 5.29 -15.94 4.51
CA PHE A 375 4.19 -16.06 5.48
C PHE A 375 3.71 -14.70 6.05
N ASP A 376 3.33 -13.76 5.18
CA ASP A 376 2.90 -12.41 5.59
C ASP A 376 1.65 -12.41 6.48
N ALA A 377 0.83 -13.47 6.44
CA ALA A 377 -0.32 -13.65 7.31
C ALA A 377 0.05 -13.68 8.81
N LEU A 378 1.29 -14.09 9.16
CA LEU A 378 1.76 -14.11 10.55
C LEU A 378 1.78 -12.73 11.18
N LYS A 379 2.14 -11.68 10.41
CA LYS A 379 2.20 -10.29 10.89
C LYS A 379 0.86 -9.83 11.42
N LEU A 380 -0.18 -10.07 10.63
CA LEU A 380 -1.53 -9.70 10.95
C LEU A 380 -2.07 -10.52 12.14
N LEU A 381 -1.81 -11.84 12.16
CA LEU A 381 -2.19 -12.71 13.27
C LEU A 381 -1.57 -12.26 14.59
N MET A 382 -0.26 -11.98 14.60
CA MET A 382 0.44 -11.50 15.79
C MET A 382 -0.08 -10.14 16.23
N THR A 383 -0.35 -9.23 15.30
CA THR A 383 -0.96 -7.93 15.59
C THR A 383 -2.34 -8.09 16.21
N PHE A 384 -3.22 -8.90 15.63
CA PHE A 384 -4.56 -9.15 16.17
C PHE A 384 -4.54 -9.74 17.56
N LYS A 385 -3.60 -10.67 17.84
CA LYS A 385 -3.46 -11.28 19.16
C LYS A 385 -2.86 -10.35 20.21
N HIS A 386 -1.88 -9.53 19.82
CA HIS A 386 -1.14 -8.69 20.76
C HIS A 386 -1.82 -7.34 21.01
N VAL A 387 -2.21 -6.64 19.94
CA VAL A 387 -2.82 -5.30 20.03
C VAL A 387 -4.33 -5.39 20.28
N GLY A 388 -4.99 -6.38 19.67
CA GLY A 388 -6.43 -6.54 19.71
C GLY A 388 -7.16 -5.68 18.68
N ILE A 389 -8.22 -6.25 18.09
CA ILE A 389 -9.00 -5.61 17.00
C ILE A 389 -9.71 -4.32 17.44
N ASN A 390 -10.14 -4.25 18.70
CA ASN A 390 -10.82 -3.06 19.23
C ASN A 390 -9.86 -1.86 19.32
N THR A 391 -8.63 -2.11 19.78
CA THR A 391 -7.58 -1.08 19.85
C THR A 391 -7.18 -0.60 18.46
N LEU A 392 -7.03 -1.53 17.51
CA LEU A 392 -6.77 -1.17 16.11
C LEU A 392 -7.89 -0.29 15.54
N GLY A 393 -9.15 -0.67 15.79
CA GLY A 393 -10.32 0.10 15.42
C GLY A 393 -10.35 1.51 16.01
N GLN A 394 -9.98 1.65 17.29
CA GLN A 394 -9.85 2.94 17.96
C GLN A 394 -8.78 3.82 17.31
N TRP A 395 -7.60 3.27 16.99
CA TRP A 395 -6.56 4.03 16.28
C TRP A 395 -7.04 4.50 14.91
N ILE A 396 -7.77 3.66 14.17
CA ILE A 396 -8.36 4.05 12.88
C ILE A 396 -9.37 5.19 13.06
N ASP A 397 -10.25 5.11 14.06
CA ASP A 397 -11.21 6.16 14.40
C ASP A 397 -10.48 7.48 14.73
N GLU A 398 -9.40 7.41 15.53
CA GLU A 398 -8.58 8.57 15.88
C GLU A 398 -7.89 9.20 14.66
N LEU A 399 -7.39 8.39 13.72
CA LEU A 399 -6.79 8.91 12.47
C LEU A 399 -7.83 9.74 11.68
N VAL A 400 -9.06 9.25 11.54
CA VAL A 400 -10.13 9.96 10.83
C VAL A 400 -10.55 11.21 11.62
N ASP A 401 -10.72 11.12 12.94
CA ASP A 401 -11.11 12.24 13.81
C ASP A 401 -10.07 13.37 13.80
N ILE A 402 -8.77 13.04 13.89
CA ILE A 402 -7.67 14.00 13.78
C ILE A 402 -7.64 14.66 12.40
N THR A 403 -7.88 13.88 11.35
CA THR A 403 -7.88 14.40 9.97
C THR A 403 -8.98 15.45 9.79
N ASN A 404 -10.20 15.18 10.27
CA ASN A 404 -11.29 16.15 10.23
C ASN A 404 -10.96 17.43 11.00
N ARG A 405 -10.42 17.32 12.23
CA ARG A 405 -10.01 18.49 13.03
C ARG A 405 -8.90 19.31 12.37
N LEU A 406 -7.97 18.67 11.69
CA LEU A 406 -6.90 19.36 10.97
C LEU A 406 -7.42 20.05 9.70
N TYR A 407 -8.37 19.42 9.00
CA TYR A 407 -9.07 20.03 7.86
C TYR A 407 -9.84 21.29 8.29
N GLU A 408 -10.57 21.24 9.41
CA GLU A 408 -11.24 22.40 9.99
C GLU A 408 -10.26 23.52 10.36
N GLU A 409 -9.07 23.17 10.86
CA GLU A 409 -8.03 24.15 11.15
C GLU A 409 -7.49 24.81 9.89
N ILE A 410 -7.18 24.03 8.84
CA ILE A 410 -6.72 24.54 7.54
C ILE A 410 -7.74 25.53 6.97
N SER A 411 -9.03 25.23 7.11
CA SER A 411 -10.13 26.05 6.59
C SER A 411 -10.27 27.43 7.26
N LYS A 412 -9.56 27.68 8.38
CA LYS A 412 -9.55 28.99 9.05
C LYS A 412 -8.58 29.99 8.42
N TYR A 413 -7.66 29.53 7.57
CA TYR A 413 -6.62 30.35 6.97
C TYR A 413 -7.02 30.79 5.55
N ASN A 414 -7.17 32.10 5.33
CA ASN A 414 -7.53 32.65 4.02
C ASN A 414 -6.49 32.41 2.92
N ASN A 415 -5.25 32.08 3.31
CA ASN A 415 -4.14 31.77 2.42
C ASN A 415 -3.92 30.26 2.26
N LEU A 416 -4.85 29.43 2.73
CA LEU A 416 -4.89 28.01 2.45
C LEU A 416 -6.25 27.65 1.82
N GLU A 417 -6.21 26.71 0.89
CA GLU A 417 -7.41 26.18 0.23
C GLU A 417 -7.33 24.66 0.22
N ALA A 418 -8.30 23.99 0.85
CA ALA A 418 -8.43 22.55 0.79
C ALA A 418 -9.30 22.14 -0.42
N ALA A 419 -8.89 21.08 -1.12
CA ALA A 419 -9.53 20.65 -2.36
C ALA A 419 -10.92 20.03 -2.11
N VAL A 420 -11.02 19.14 -1.12
CA VAL A 420 -12.26 18.47 -0.70
C VAL A 420 -12.23 18.15 0.80
N PRO A 421 -13.39 18.02 1.47
CA PRO A 421 -13.46 17.45 2.80
C PRO A 421 -12.91 16.00 2.83
N PRO A 422 -12.14 15.61 3.85
CA PRO A 422 -11.52 14.28 3.91
C PRO A 422 -12.56 13.18 4.16
N SER A 423 -12.43 12.05 3.47
CA SER A 423 -13.27 10.86 3.69
C SER A 423 -12.60 9.79 4.55
N ILE A 424 -11.28 9.80 4.68
CA ILE A 424 -10.50 8.87 5.52
C ILE A 424 -9.47 9.68 6.30
N SER A 425 -8.18 9.55 6.01
CA SER A 425 -7.11 10.21 6.75
C SER A 425 -6.14 11.00 5.85
N THR A 426 -6.65 11.56 4.75
CA THR A 426 -5.87 12.34 3.79
C THR A 426 -6.48 13.72 3.57
N ILE A 427 -5.65 14.76 3.54
CA ILE A 427 -6.06 16.13 3.21
C ILE A 427 -5.21 16.62 2.03
N VAL A 428 -5.89 17.11 1.02
CA VAL A 428 -5.29 17.78 -0.15
C VAL A 428 -5.58 19.27 -0.03
N PHE A 429 -4.54 20.09 -0.01
CA PHE A 429 -4.66 21.53 0.19
C PHE A 429 -3.50 22.27 -0.46
N ARG A 430 -3.63 23.59 -0.66
CA ARG A 430 -2.56 24.41 -1.22
C ARG A 430 -2.47 25.74 -0.51
N TYR A 431 -1.29 26.35 -0.60
CA TYR A 431 -1.09 27.75 -0.31
C TYR A 431 -1.69 28.60 -1.44
N VAL A 432 -2.46 29.62 -1.06
CA VAL A 432 -3.05 30.62 -1.96
C VAL A 432 -2.45 31.98 -1.63
N PRO A 433 -1.66 32.57 -2.54
CA PRO A 433 -1.11 33.91 -2.37
C PRO A 433 -2.21 34.95 -2.14
N THR A 434 -1.88 35.97 -1.34
CA THR A 434 -2.78 37.13 -1.14
C THR A 434 -2.51 38.25 -2.14
N SER A 435 -1.32 38.25 -2.73
CA SER A 435 -0.91 39.13 -3.83
C SER A 435 -1.38 38.60 -5.19
N ASN A 436 -1.38 39.49 -6.18
CA ASN A 436 -1.79 39.17 -7.55
C ASN A 436 -0.67 38.41 -8.29
N ILE A 437 -0.48 37.14 -7.93
CA ILE A 437 0.49 36.23 -8.57
C ILE A 437 -0.23 35.31 -9.56
N SER A 438 0.41 35.02 -10.69
CA SER A 438 -0.15 34.09 -11.69
C SER A 438 -0.38 32.69 -11.11
N THR A 439 -1.28 31.93 -11.72
CA THR A 439 -1.57 30.57 -11.30
C THR A 439 -0.35 29.65 -11.43
N GLU A 440 0.50 29.87 -12.44
CA GLU A 440 1.70 29.08 -12.70
C GLU A 440 2.76 29.33 -11.62
N LYS A 441 2.92 30.59 -11.19
CA LYS A 441 3.79 30.94 -10.06
C LYS A 441 3.24 30.38 -8.74
N THR A 442 1.92 30.37 -8.55
CA THR A 442 1.28 29.73 -7.38
C THR A 442 1.56 28.22 -7.34
N ASP A 443 1.48 27.55 -8.49
CA ASP A 443 1.82 26.13 -8.63
C ASP A 443 3.29 25.86 -8.27
N GLU A 444 4.19 26.76 -8.70
CA GLU A 444 5.62 26.72 -8.39
C GLU A 444 5.91 26.96 -6.89
N ILE A 445 5.23 27.94 -6.26
CA ILE A 445 5.33 28.19 -4.81
C ILE A 445 4.99 26.90 -4.04
N ASN A 446 3.86 26.26 -4.35
CA ASN A 446 3.45 25.03 -3.67
C ASN A 446 4.45 23.88 -3.89
N ARG A 447 5.02 23.75 -5.09
CA ARG A 447 6.09 22.78 -5.36
C ARG A 447 7.31 23.03 -4.46
N ARG A 448 7.73 24.28 -4.34
CA ARG A 448 8.89 24.69 -3.54
C ARG A 448 8.65 24.56 -2.04
N ILE A 449 7.45 24.86 -1.54
CA ILE A 449 7.10 24.62 -0.12
C ILE A 449 7.39 23.16 0.26
N LYS A 450 6.92 22.20 -0.55
CA LYS A 450 7.15 20.76 -0.31
C LYS A 450 8.63 20.42 -0.31
N GLU A 451 9.41 20.98 -1.23
CA GLU A 451 10.84 20.72 -1.36
C GLU A 451 11.62 21.30 -0.16
N GLU A 452 11.36 22.55 0.20
CA GLU A 452 12.03 23.20 1.34
C GLU A 452 11.68 22.52 2.67
N LEU A 453 10.42 22.11 2.90
CA LEU A 453 10.07 21.36 4.11
C LEU A 453 10.81 20.01 4.21
N PHE A 454 10.95 19.31 3.08
CA PHE A 454 11.58 18.00 3.05
C PHE A 454 13.10 18.09 3.19
N PHE A 455 13.75 18.98 2.44
CA PHE A 455 15.21 19.11 2.45
C PHE A 455 15.74 19.86 3.69
N ASN A 456 14.90 20.62 4.40
CA ASN A 456 15.27 21.17 5.72
C ASN A 456 15.00 20.19 6.87
N GLY A 457 14.47 19.00 6.60
CA GLY A 457 14.08 18.04 7.65
C GLY A 457 12.93 18.53 8.54
N GLU A 458 12.11 19.48 8.07
CA GLU A 458 11.01 20.04 8.86
C GLU A 458 9.76 19.14 8.82
N ALA A 459 9.39 18.66 7.63
CA ALA A 459 8.24 17.79 7.40
C ALA A 459 8.37 17.03 6.07
N ALA A 460 7.83 15.82 6.00
CA ALA A 460 7.65 15.12 4.73
C ALA A 460 6.19 15.19 4.31
N LEU A 461 5.93 15.94 3.24
CA LEU A 461 4.63 16.06 2.57
C LEU A 461 4.72 15.48 1.16
N SER A 462 3.57 15.12 0.60
CA SER A 462 3.45 14.78 -0.81
C SER A 462 2.78 15.90 -1.60
N LYS A 463 2.64 15.71 -2.90
CA LYS A 463 1.97 16.63 -3.81
C LYS A 463 1.13 15.86 -4.82
N THR A 464 0.04 16.47 -5.24
CA THR A 464 -0.83 15.97 -6.31
C THR A 464 -1.40 17.13 -7.11
N LYS A 465 -2.06 16.84 -8.24
CA LYS A 465 -2.73 17.85 -9.04
C LYS A 465 -4.25 17.75 -8.92
N VAL A 466 -4.90 18.89 -8.76
CA VAL A 466 -6.36 19.01 -8.84
C VAL A 466 -6.68 19.97 -9.99
N GLN A 467 -7.43 19.51 -11.00
CA GLN A 467 -7.73 20.31 -12.19
C GLN A 467 -6.47 20.95 -12.81
N ASN A 468 -5.40 20.16 -12.92
CA ASN A 468 -4.06 20.57 -13.37
C ASN A 468 -3.29 21.59 -12.50
N ARG A 469 -3.82 21.99 -11.34
CA ARG A 469 -3.16 22.88 -10.38
C ARG A 469 -2.44 22.10 -9.29
N GLN A 470 -1.33 22.63 -8.77
CA GLN A 470 -0.54 21.96 -7.75
C GLN A 470 -1.15 22.10 -6.36
N TYR A 471 -1.24 20.97 -5.66
CA TYR A 471 -1.66 20.88 -4.27
C TYR A 471 -0.64 20.07 -3.47
N LEU A 472 -0.50 20.43 -2.21
CA LEU A 472 0.14 19.63 -1.18
C LEU A 472 -0.82 18.54 -0.71
N LYS A 473 -0.25 17.44 -0.23
CA LYS A 473 -1.00 16.33 0.34
C LYS A 473 -0.36 15.89 1.64
N ILE A 474 -1.21 15.72 2.65
CA ILE A 474 -0.87 15.02 3.90
C ILE A 474 -1.74 13.79 4.08
N THR A 475 -1.12 12.68 4.46
CA THR A 475 -1.76 11.42 4.83
C THR A 475 -1.37 11.11 6.28
N ILE A 476 -2.38 10.98 7.12
CA ILE A 476 -2.24 10.79 8.56
C ILE A 476 -2.41 9.30 8.85
N LEU A 477 -1.29 8.64 9.14
CA LEU A 477 -1.23 7.20 9.47
C LEU A 477 -0.49 6.93 10.78
N HIS A 478 -0.19 7.97 11.56
CA HIS A 478 0.43 7.83 12.88
C HIS A 478 -0.61 8.19 13.95
N PRO A 479 -1.12 7.23 14.74
CA PRO A 479 -2.24 7.49 15.66
C PRO A 479 -1.83 8.43 16.81
N ASP A 480 -0.64 8.21 17.38
CA ASP A 480 -0.17 8.90 18.60
C ASP A 480 0.40 10.31 18.35
N ALA A 481 0.50 10.76 17.10
CA ALA A 481 1.05 12.08 16.84
C ALA A 481 0.05 13.15 17.32
N GLU A 482 0.47 14.03 18.23
CA GLU A 482 -0.37 15.13 18.69
C GLU A 482 -0.79 16.03 17.51
N ILE A 483 -2.04 16.48 17.53
CA ILE A 483 -2.52 17.49 16.57
C ILE A 483 -1.64 18.74 16.56
N ALA A 484 -1.03 19.09 17.70
CA ALA A 484 -0.11 20.22 17.82
C ALA A 484 1.11 20.12 16.89
N ALA A 485 1.72 18.94 16.76
CA ALA A 485 2.85 18.73 15.85
C ALA A 485 2.46 18.96 14.39
N ARG A 486 1.24 18.54 14.01
CA ARG A 486 0.70 18.72 12.66
C ARG A 486 0.33 20.18 12.38
N LYS A 487 -0.25 20.88 13.35
CA LYS A 487 -0.51 22.32 13.26
C LYS A 487 0.75 23.14 13.01
N LYS A 488 1.88 22.76 13.65
CA LYS A 488 3.18 23.38 13.37
C LYS A 488 3.59 23.23 11.90
N VAL A 489 3.35 22.07 11.30
CA VAL A 489 3.62 21.86 9.86
C VAL A 489 2.75 22.76 8.98
N ILE A 490 1.47 22.92 9.31
CA ILE A 490 0.58 23.84 8.59
C ILE A 490 1.07 25.30 8.71
N ALA A 491 1.52 25.71 9.90
CA ALA A 491 2.12 27.03 10.09
C ALA A 491 3.40 27.21 9.24
N SER A 492 4.27 26.20 9.17
CA SER A 492 5.46 26.23 8.32
C SER A 492 5.13 26.30 6.82
N VAL A 493 4.05 25.65 6.37
CA VAL A 493 3.55 25.80 4.99
C VAL A 493 3.18 27.25 4.71
N ILE A 494 2.46 27.90 5.62
CA ILE A 494 2.06 29.31 5.49
C ILE A 494 3.29 30.23 5.49
N GLU A 495 4.22 30.03 6.41
CA GLU A 495 5.45 30.83 6.52
C GLU A 495 6.29 30.77 5.24
N LYS A 496 6.57 29.56 4.75
CA LYS A 496 7.31 29.37 3.50
C LYS A 496 6.55 29.90 2.30
N GLY A 497 5.23 29.72 2.26
CA GLY A 497 4.38 30.27 1.20
C GLY A 497 4.49 31.78 1.09
N LYS A 498 4.40 32.50 2.23
CA LYS A 498 4.58 33.97 2.27
C LYS A 498 5.98 34.39 1.83
N PHE A 499 7.01 33.72 2.32
CA PHE A 499 8.39 34.01 1.93
C PHE A 499 8.63 33.83 0.42
N LEU A 500 8.09 32.75 -0.16
CA LEU A 500 8.22 32.46 -1.58
C LEU A 500 7.37 33.40 -2.45
N GLU A 501 6.20 33.80 -1.98
CA GLU A 501 5.36 34.83 -2.56
C GLU A 501 6.10 36.17 -2.65
N GLU A 502 6.68 36.64 -1.54
CA GLU A 502 7.46 37.89 -1.50
C GLU A 502 8.67 37.88 -2.44
N ARG A 503 9.34 36.74 -2.60
CA ARG A 503 10.45 36.60 -3.57
C ARG A 503 9.95 36.64 -5.00
N SER A 504 8.82 35.98 -5.29
CA SER A 504 8.25 35.92 -6.64
C SER A 504 7.79 37.28 -7.18
N LEU A 505 7.51 38.24 -6.28
CA LEU A 505 7.18 39.63 -6.60
C LEU A 505 8.42 40.51 -6.85
N LYS A 506 9.60 40.11 -6.36
CA LYS A 506 10.87 40.84 -6.56
C LYS A 506 11.58 40.45 -7.86
N ASP A 507 11.23 39.30 -8.42
CA ASP A 507 11.75 38.79 -9.69
C ASP A 507 10.89 39.25 -10.91
N GLU A 508 9.88 40.11 -10.69
CA GLU A 508 9.15 40.89 -11.72
C GLU A 508 9.70 42.32 -11.80
#